data_AF-A0AAD4L8U6-F1
#
_entry.id   AF-A0AAD4L8U6-F1
#
_cell.length_a   1.000
_cell.length_b   1.000
_cell.length_c   1.000
_cell.angle_alpha   90.00
_cell.angle_beta   90.00
_cell.angle_gamma   90.00
#
_symmetry.space_group_name_H-M   'P 1'
#
loop_
_entity.id
_entity.type
_entity.pdbx_description
1 polymer ?
#
loop_
_entity_poly.entity_id
_entity_poly.type
_entity_poly.pdbx_seq_one_letter_code
_entity_poly.pdbx_strand_id
1 'polypeptide(L)'
;MTGDLSNWALAAHDMIQNFPPELLVHIFRYACVDEGVTARSLSLTSKYVSSVSSQFLFNTLHLASVDSLQCAVRRLSSLPPHLRQVYHLFVSDLGRQTPAKSKPDLSECFTQLSSDLFSQILLLTAPTLRTLTVIIRTARISSIPECIAHTAMHDLTDLTLSFNPTRIAVPLDPASRNPPSANLPRLRHLHIDTCHVLSSAVAPAVALITAHAPRLATLHVSDVLLMPGCAAVLARMLGRLPLRDSYGWVVPEDVIDSTTRLPFSVREFALQVRDWPLTFVPELALVEVMASMDYGDGFVLLPPGRESRPWKKEWLARVADRSLEDV
;
A
#
# COMPACT_ATOMS: atom_id res chain seq x y z
N MET A 1 29.90 -9.86 -44.14
CA MET A 1 28.93 -8.74 -44.10
C MET A 1 28.85 -8.19 -42.67
N THR A 2 29.95 -7.62 -42.17
CA THR A 2 30.07 -6.97 -40.85
C THR A 2 30.18 -5.45 -41.02
N GLY A 3 29.44 -4.92 -41.99
CA GLY A 3 29.47 -3.50 -42.34
C GLY A 3 28.82 -2.65 -41.25
N ASP A 4 29.53 -1.60 -40.86
CA ASP A 4 28.99 -0.33 -40.36
C ASP A 4 28.25 -0.29 -39.04
N LEU A 5 28.41 -1.29 -38.16
CA LEU A 5 27.81 -1.18 -36.83
C LEU A 5 28.39 -0.02 -35.98
N SER A 6 29.60 0.45 -36.29
CA SER A 6 30.24 1.56 -35.59
C SER A 6 29.67 2.93 -35.99
N ASN A 7 29.24 3.10 -37.23
CA ASN A 7 28.79 4.40 -37.75
C ASN A 7 27.40 4.78 -37.22
N TRP A 8 26.48 3.82 -37.05
CA TRP A 8 25.17 4.13 -36.46
C TRP A 8 25.26 4.46 -34.97
N ALA A 9 26.18 3.84 -34.22
CA ALA A 9 26.34 4.09 -32.80
C ALA A 9 26.84 5.53 -32.53
N LEU A 10 27.77 6.01 -33.35
CA LEU A 10 28.26 7.40 -33.28
C LEU A 10 27.18 8.41 -33.68
N ALA A 11 26.44 8.14 -34.77
CA ALA A 11 25.34 9.00 -35.21
C ALA A 11 24.22 9.07 -34.15
N ALA A 12 23.87 7.94 -33.53
CA ALA A 12 22.88 7.90 -32.45
C ALA A 12 23.36 8.66 -31.20
N HIS A 13 24.65 8.58 -30.87
CA HIS A 13 25.22 9.32 -29.76
C HIS A 13 25.13 10.84 -29.97
N ASP A 14 25.51 11.32 -31.15
CA ASP A 14 25.46 12.74 -31.49
C ASP A 14 24.01 13.25 -31.56
N MET A 15 23.09 12.43 -32.09
CA MET A 15 21.66 12.75 -32.11
C MET A 15 21.10 12.93 -30.69
N ILE A 16 21.47 12.07 -29.74
CA ILE A 16 21.00 12.16 -28.34
C ILE A 16 21.59 13.38 -27.63
N GLN A 17 22.85 13.73 -27.87
CA GLN A 17 23.48 14.91 -27.26
C GLN A 17 22.86 16.23 -27.74
N ASN A 18 22.40 16.26 -28.98
CA ASN A 18 21.74 17.44 -29.56
C ASN A 18 20.22 17.47 -29.30
N PHE A 19 19.66 16.47 -28.61
CA PHE A 19 18.24 16.40 -28.31
C PHE A 19 17.89 17.35 -27.15
N PRO A 20 16.82 18.18 -27.26
CA PRO A 20 16.41 19.07 -26.19
C PRO A 20 16.15 18.33 -24.88
N PRO A 21 16.70 18.79 -23.74
CA PRO A 21 16.60 18.08 -22.47
C PRO A 21 15.14 17.94 -22.03
N GLU A 22 14.26 18.88 -22.35
CA GLU A 22 12.83 18.85 -21.99
C GLU A 22 12.13 17.65 -22.62
N LEU A 23 12.46 17.32 -23.87
CA LEU A 23 11.91 16.16 -24.55
C LEU A 23 12.47 14.85 -23.97
N LEU A 24 13.76 14.82 -23.61
CA LEU A 24 14.34 13.68 -22.89
C LEU A 24 13.68 13.48 -21.52
N VAL A 25 13.40 14.55 -20.79
CA VAL A 25 12.65 14.50 -19.52
C VAL A 25 11.28 13.87 -19.74
N HIS A 26 10.55 14.28 -20.78
CA HIS A 26 9.28 13.65 -21.13
C HIS A 26 9.42 12.17 -21.47
N ILE A 27 10.38 11.79 -22.32
CA ILE A 27 10.62 10.40 -22.69
C ILE A 27 10.98 9.57 -21.45
N PHE A 28 11.88 10.06 -20.60
CA PHE A 28 12.32 9.37 -19.39
C PHE A 28 11.20 9.24 -18.37
N ARG A 29 10.30 10.22 -18.28
CA ARG A 29 9.11 10.13 -17.42
C ARG A 29 8.24 8.92 -17.78
N TYR A 30 8.03 8.65 -19.07
CA TYR A 30 7.28 7.46 -19.51
C TYR A 30 8.10 6.17 -19.46
N ALA A 31 9.40 6.25 -19.71
CA ALA A 31 10.28 5.07 -19.73
C ALA A 31 10.63 4.58 -18.31
N CYS A 32 10.75 5.48 -17.34
CA CYS A 32 11.18 5.19 -15.96
C CYS A 32 10.02 4.90 -15.01
N VAL A 33 8.99 4.19 -15.47
CA VAL A 33 7.87 3.70 -14.64
C VAL A 33 8.18 2.38 -13.93
N ASP A 34 9.36 1.79 -14.18
CA ASP A 34 9.82 0.57 -13.55
C ASP A 34 10.42 0.80 -12.15
N GLU A 35 11.02 -0.24 -11.55
CA GLU A 35 11.67 -0.21 -10.23
C GLU A 35 12.98 0.61 -10.18
N GLY A 36 13.08 1.66 -11.00
CA GLY A 36 14.27 2.48 -11.21
C GLY A 36 15.36 1.76 -12.00
N VAL A 37 15.04 0.64 -12.68
CA VAL A 37 16.00 -0.10 -13.50
C VAL A 37 16.33 0.71 -14.75
N THR A 38 15.32 1.23 -15.45
CA THR A 38 15.52 2.05 -16.64
C THR A 38 16.27 3.33 -16.33
N ALA A 39 15.92 4.03 -15.24
CA ALA A 39 16.62 5.25 -14.84
C ALA A 39 18.11 5.03 -14.55
N ARG A 40 18.45 3.90 -13.89
CA ARG A 40 19.84 3.50 -13.66
C ARG A 40 20.56 3.11 -14.94
N SER A 41 19.91 2.38 -15.84
CA SER A 41 20.49 2.04 -17.14
C SER A 41 20.80 3.29 -17.94
N LEU A 42 19.87 4.26 -17.98
CA LEU A 42 20.05 5.55 -18.63
C LEU A 42 21.24 6.32 -18.02
N SER A 43 21.36 6.34 -16.69
CA SER A 43 22.42 7.10 -16.02
C SER A 43 23.84 6.57 -16.29
N LEU A 44 23.97 5.36 -16.83
CA LEU A 44 25.24 4.75 -17.22
C LEU A 44 25.61 4.98 -18.70
N THR A 45 24.72 5.57 -19.51
CA THR A 45 24.94 5.70 -20.98
C THR A 45 25.85 6.87 -21.37
N SER A 46 25.61 8.07 -20.81
CA SER A 46 26.40 9.28 -21.09
C SER A 46 26.25 10.30 -19.96
N LYS A 47 27.16 11.26 -19.86
CA LYS A 47 27.07 12.34 -18.85
C LYS A 47 25.80 13.19 -19.02
N TYR A 48 25.43 13.50 -20.27
CA TYR A 48 24.22 14.27 -20.58
C TYR A 48 22.96 13.52 -20.16
N VAL A 49 22.80 12.28 -20.61
CA VAL A 49 21.65 11.43 -20.23
C VAL A 49 21.62 11.20 -18.72
N SER A 50 22.77 10.98 -18.08
CA SER A 50 22.88 10.82 -16.63
C SER A 50 22.39 12.05 -15.87
N SER A 51 22.76 13.25 -16.33
CA SER A 51 22.26 14.50 -15.75
C SER A 51 20.74 14.60 -15.87
N VAL A 52 20.17 14.31 -17.05
CA VAL A 52 18.73 14.43 -17.31
C VAL A 52 17.93 13.32 -16.61
N SER A 53 18.47 12.10 -16.53
CA SER A 53 17.81 10.94 -15.91
C SER A 53 17.91 10.93 -14.38
N SER A 54 18.81 11.73 -13.80
CA SER A 54 19.08 11.75 -12.36
C SER A 54 17.84 11.97 -11.49
N GLN A 55 16.91 12.81 -11.95
CA GLN A 55 15.66 13.08 -11.24
C GLN A 55 14.70 11.87 -11.17
N PHE A 56 14.86 10.88 -12.04
CA PHE A 56 14.00 9.69 -12.08
C PHE A 56 14.55 8.50 -11.29
N LEU A 57 15.76 8.62 -10.72
CA LEU A 57 16.45 7.51 -10.05
C LEU A 57 15.70 6.96 -8.82
N PHE A 58 14.93 7.83 -8.16
CA PHE A 58 14.24 7.51 -6.90
C PHE A 58 12.72 7.61 -6.99
N ASN A 59 12.16 7.94 -8.16
CA ASN A 59 10.71 8.12 -8.33
C ASN A 59 9.93 6.89 -7.88
N THR A 60 10.46 5.71 -8.19
CA THR A 60 9.89 4.42 -7.83
C THR A 60 10.92 3.62 -7.03
N LEU A 61 10.59 3.35 -5.75
CA LEU A 61 11.43 2.57 -4.85
C LEU A 61 10.74 1.26 -4.49
N HIS A 62 11.46 0.16 -4.72
CA HIS A 62 11.08 -1.17 -4.33
C HIS A 62 12.08 -1.72 -3.29
N LEU A 63 11.60 -1.91 -2.06
CA LEU A 63 12.39 -2.30 -0.89
C LEU A 63 11.89 -3.67 -0.40
N ALA A 64 12.59 -4.73 -0.80
CA ALA A 64 12.19 -6.11 -0.54
C ALA A 64 12.95 -6.76 0.64
N SER A 65 13.81 -6.01 1.34
CA SER A 65 14.58 -6.48 2.49
C SER A 65 14.90 -5.38 3.49
N VAL A 66 15.18 -5.76 4.75
CA VAL A 66 15.69 -4.84 5.78
C VAL A 66 16.97 -4.15 5.31
N ASP A 67 17.89 -4.87 4.67
CA ASP A 67 19.11 -4.30 4.10
C ASP A 67 18.80 -3.25 3.01
N SER A 68 17.85 -3.54 2.12
CA SER A 68 17.45 -2.61 1.06
C SER A 68 16.82 -1.35 1.65
N LEU A 69 16.02 -1.51 2.71
CA LEU A 69 15.42 -0.41 3.44
C LEU A 69 16.47 0.43 4.15
N GLN A 70 17.43 -0.19 4.82
CA GLN A 70 18.52 0.50 5.51
C GLN A 70 19.42 1.25 4.52
N CYS A 71 19.75 0.64 3.38
CA CYS A 71 20.47 1.31 2.29
C CYS A 71 19.67 2.50 1.74
N ALA A 72 18.36 2.35 1.53
CA ALA A 72 17.50 3.43 1.05
C ALA A 72 17.46 4.60 2.05
N VAL A 73 17.29 4.33 3.35
CA VAL A 73 17.30 5.36 4.39
C VAL A 73 18.64 6.09 4.42
N ARG A 74 19.77 5.38 4.44
CA ARG A 74 21.11 6.01 4.41
C ARG A 74 21.28 6.88 3.16
N ARG A 75 20.89 6.36 1.99
CA ARG A 75 21.03 7.07 0.72
C ARG A 75 20.16 8.31 0.65
N LEU A 76 18.87 8.20 0.95
CA LEU A 76 17.93 9.33 0.91
C LEU A 76 18.28 10.39 1.96
N SER A 77 18.74 9.98 3.15
CA SER A 77 19.19 10.93 4.17
C SER A 77 20.39 11.76 3.73
N SER A 78 21.29 11.19 2.91
CA SER A 78 22.46 11.90 2.39
C SER A 78 22.14 12.89 1.25
N LEU A 79 20.99 12.73 0.59
CA LEU A 79 20.57 13.61 -0.51
C LEU A 79 19.91 14.89 0.02
N PRO A 80 20.01 16.03 -0.67
CA PRO A 80 19.21 17.21 -0.34
C PRO A 80 17.72 16.98 -0.66
N PRO A 81 16.77 17.65 0.03
CA PRO A 81 15.34 17.38 -0.08
C PRO A 81 14.77 17.40 -1.52
N HIS A 82 15.23 18.31 -2.37
CA HIS A 82 14.75 18.44 -3.75
C HIS A 82 15.13 17.24 -4.65
N LEU A 83 16.12 16.43 -4.24
CA LEU A 83 16.52 15.19 -4.93
C LEU A 83 15.91 13.93 -4.30
N ARG A 84 15.12 14.05 -3.23
CA ARG A 84 14.42 12.94 -2.56
C ARG A 84 13.01 12.74 -3.14
N GLN A 85 12.89 12.80 -4.46
CA GLN A 85 11.60 12.65 -5.12
C GLN A 85 11.25 11.16 -5.21
N VAL A 86 10.46 10.68 -4.25
CA VAL A 86 9.92 9.32 -4.22
C VAL A 86 8.41 9.43 -4.31
N TYR A 87 7.87 9.09 -5.47
CA TYR A 87 6.42 9.13 -5.73
C TYR A 87 5.76 7.79 -5.43
N HIS A 88 6.47 6.69 -5.66
CA HIS A 88 5.94 5.34 -5.51
C HIS A 88 6.87 4.51 -4.62
N LEU A 89 6.37 4.09 -3.47
CA LEU A 89 7.11 3.25 -2.52
C LEU A 89 6.42 1.90 -2.36
N PHE A 90 7.16 0.84 -2.63
CA PHE A 90 6.77 -0.54 -2.33
C PHE A 90 7.72 -1.13 -1.31
N VAL A 91 7.21 -1.49 -0.14
CA VAL A 91 7.95 -2.16 0.92
C VAL A 91 7.41 -3.58 1.06
N SER A 92 8.29 -4.57 1.04
CA SER A 92 7.91 -5.97 1.22
C SER A 92 8.92 -6.73 2.05
N ASP A 93 8.44 -7.61 2.93
CA ASP A 93 9.28 -8.57 3.66
C ASP A 93 9.37 -9.95 2.99
N LEU A 94 8.62 -10.12 1.91
CA LEU A 94 8.74 -11.26 1.00
C LEU A 94 10.01 -11.05 0.16
N GLY A 95 11.17 -11.20 0.80
CA GLY A 95 12.46 -11.11 0.11
C GLY A 95 12.50 -12.05 -1.08
N ARG A 96 13.44 -11.82 -2.01
CA ARG A 96 13.78 -12.80 -3.03
C ARG A 96 14.15 -14.08 -2.30
N GLN A 97 13.22 -15.03 -2.20
CA GLN A 97 13.55 -16.41 -1.91
C GLN A 97 14.45 -16.83 -3.05
N THR A 98 15.76 -16.71 -2.86
CA THR A 98 16.72 -17.28 -3.79
C THR A 98 16.42 -18.77 -3.78
N PRO A 99 16.09 -19.39 -4.92
CA PRO A 99 15.82 -20.82 -4.99
C PRO A 99 17.15 -21.56 -4.82
N ALA A 100 17.69 -21.63 -3.60
CA ALA A 100 19.01 -22.17 -3.34
C ALA A 100 19.06 -22.92 -1.99
N LYS A 101 18.67 -24.20 -2.05
CA LYS A 101 19.34 -25.42 -1.52
C LYS A 101 19.86 -25.53 -0.08
N SER A 102 19.92 -24.50 0.73
CA SER A 102 20.20 -24.63 2.17
C SER A 102 18.96 -24.19 2.92
N LYS A 103 18.39 -25.07 3.77
CA LYS A 103 17.37 -24.70 4.76
C LYS A 103 17.88 -23.44 5.47
N PRO A 104 17.35 -22.25 5.16
CA PRO A 104 17.74 -21.08 5.91
C PRO A 104 16.97 -21.19 7.23
N ASP A 105 17.63 -20.83 8.32
CA ASP A 105 16.96 -20.46 9.56
C ASP A 105 16.13 -19.20 9.27
N LEU A 106 14.99 -19.38 8.60
CA LEU A 106 14.14 -18.33 8.01
C LEU A 106 13.38 -17.50 9.05
N SER A 107 13.60 -17.77 10.33
CA SER A 107 12.84 -17.22 11.46
C SER A 107 13.38 -15.88 11.98
N GLU A 108 14.66 -15.57 11.80
CA GLU A 108 15.28 -14.47 12.58
C GLU A 108 15.52 -13.14 11.83
N CYS A 109 15.48 -13.10 10.49
CA CYS A 109 15.99 -11.92 9.77
C CYS A 109 14.96 -10.77 9.60
N PHE A 110 13.65 -11.05 9.60
CA PHE A 110 12.60 -10.02 9.43
C PHE A 110 11.77 -9.72 10.67
N THR A 111 11.94 -10.49 11.76
CA THR A 111 11.46 -10.07 13.09
C THR A 111 12.07 -8.73 13.55
N GLN A 112 13.10 -8.25 12.83
CA GLN A 112 13.85 -7.03 13.11
C GLN A 112 13.54 -5.85 12.19
N LEU A 113 12.46 -5.84 11.40
CA LEU A 113 12.04 -4.57 10.81
C LEU A 113 11.66 -3.64 11.98
N SER A 114 12.59 -2.77 12.39
CA SER A 114 12.34 -1.85 13.47
C SER A 114 11.30 -0.84 12.98
N SER A 115 10.29 -0.60 13.81
CA SER A 115 9.32 0.48 13.62
C SER A 115 10.03 1.79 13.29
N ASP A 116 11.21 2.00 13.86
CA ASP A 116 12.04 3.17 13.67
C ASP A 116 12.54 3.30 12.23
N LEU A 117 13.03 2.21 11.63
CA LEU A 117 13.53 2.24 10.25
C LEU A 117 12.39 2.46 9.25
N PHE A 118 11.24 1.84 9.49
CA PHE A 118 10.04 2.08 8.69
C PHE A 118 9.55 3.53 8.83
N SER A 119 9.52 4.08 10.04
CA SER A 119 9.15 5.48 10.28
C SER A 119 10.12 6.46 9.62
N GLN A 120 11.42 6.16 9.63
CA GLN A 120 12.44 6.98 8.96
C GLN A 120 12.26 7.00 7.44
N ILE A 121 12.00 5.84 6.81
CA ILE A 121 11.76 5.83 5.35
C ILE A 121 10.49 6.60 5.00
N LEU A 122 9.43 6.48 5.81
CA LEU A 122 8.20 7.22 5.59
C LEU A 122 8.46 8.71 5.72
N LEU A 123 9.14 9.18 6.76
CA LEU A 123 9.46 10.60 6.93
C LEU A 123 10.28 11.17 5.75
N LEU A 124 11.23 10.41 5.22
CA LEU A 124 12.08 10.83 4.11
C LEU A 124 11.33 10.91 2.77
N THR A 125 10.28 10.11 2.60
CA THR A 125 9.54 9.98 1.34
C THR A 125 8.18 10.68 1.36
N ALA A 126 7.62 10.90 2.54
CA ALA A 126 6.29 11.46 2.76
C ALA A 126 5.96 12.76 2.01
N PRO A 127 6.90 13.73 1.85
CA PRO A 127 6.59 14.97 1.16
C PRO A 127 6.19 14.81 -0.31
N THR A 128 6.63 13.75 -0.98
CA THR A 128 6.37 13.51 -2.42
C THR A 128 5.57 12.24 -2.68
N LEU A 129 5.28 11.45 -1.65
CA LEU A 129 4.73 10.12 -1.81
C LEU A 129 3.27 10.16 -2.29
N ARG A 130 3.00 9.49 -3.40
CA ARG A 130 1.67 9.39 -4.03
C ARG A 130 1.06 8.01 -3.85
N THR A 131 1.87 6.97 -3.97
CA THR A 131 1.41 5.59 -3.77
C THR A 131 2.31 4.88 -2.77
N LEU A 132 1.72 4.23 -1.79
CA LEU A 132 2.41 3.42 -0.79
C LEU A 132 1.82 2.01 -0.78
N THR A 133 2.65 1.01 -1.03
CA THR A 133 2.31 -0.40 -0.88
C THR A 133 3.22 -1.03 0.16
N VAL A 134 2.65 -1.63 1.20
CA VAL A 134 3.40 -2.28 2.29
C VAL A 134 2.90 -3.72 2.42
N ILE A 135 3.78 -4.70 2.21
CA ILE A 135 3.46 -6.13 2.27
C ILE A 135 4.36 -6.81 3.29
N ILE A 136 3.86 -7.03 4.49
CA ILE A 136 4.63 -7.53 5.62
C ILE A 136 3.94 -8.76 6.21
N ARG A 137 4.38 -9.96 5.84
CA ARG A 137 3.76 -11.23 6.28
C ARG A 137 4.46 -11.90 7.46
N THR A 138 5.73 -11.61 7.66
CA THR A 138 6.60 -12.27 8.64
C THR A 138 6.74 -11.49 9.94
N ALA A 139 6.59 -10.16 9.89
CA ALA A 139 6.80 -9.31 11.06
C ALA A 139 5.50 -9.06 11.84
N ARG A 140 5.56 -9.21 13.17
CA ARG A 140 4.45 -8.91 14.10
C ARG A 140 4.34 -7.41 14.40
N ILE A 141 4.40 -6.59 13.36
CA ILE A 141 4.48 -5.13 13.53
C ILE A 141 3.07 -4.57 13.51
N SER A 142 2.49 -4.46 14.69
CA SER A 142 1.19 -3.82 14.90
C SER A 142 1.22 -2.31 14.65
N SER A 143 2.41 -1.69 14.63
CA SER A 143 2.57 -0.24 14.53
C SER A 143 2.59 0.31 13.10
N ILE A 144 2.58 -0.50 12.04
CA ILE A 144 2.61 0.02 10.65
C ILE A 144 1.44 0.97 10.36
N PRO A 145 0.17 0.60 10.63
CA PRO A 145 -0.96 1.52 10.41
C PRO A 145 -0.82 2.80 11.23
N GLU A 146 -0.26 2.70 12.45
CA GLU A 146 -0.01 3.83 13.34
C GLU A 146 1.08 4.77 12.79
N CYS A 147 2.23 4.23 12.36
CA CYS A 147 3.29 5.00 11.72
C CYS A 147 2.76 5.76 10.49
N ILE A 148 1.93 5.10 9.68
CA ILE A 148 1.34 5.69 8.48
C ILE A 148 0.35 6.79 8.83
N ALA A 149 -0.55 6.55 9.80
CA ALA A 149 -1.54 7.52 10.25
C ALA A 149 -0.90 8.79 10.86
N HIS A 150 0.25 8.64 11.54
CA HIS A 150 0.96 9.76 12.17
C HIS A 150 1.95 10.48 11.24
N THR A 151 2.24 9.95 10.05
CA THR A 151 3.13 10.61 9.09
C THR A 151 2.31 11.47 8.12
N ALA A 152 2.58 12.77 8.08
CA ALA A 152 1.92 13.68 7.15
C ALA A 152 2.36 13.43 5.70
N MET A 153 1.49 12.82 4.91
CA MET A 153 1.69 12.51 3.49
C MET A 153 0.63 13.22 2.66
N HIS A 154 0.90 14.49 2.35
CA HIS A 154 -0.08 15.39 1.72
C HIS A 154 -0.52 14.97 0.32
N ASP A 155 0.34 14.25 -0.40
CA ASP A 155 0.12 13.82 -1.80
C ASP A 155 -0.27 12.35 -1.95
N LEU A 156 -0.38 11.59 -0.85
CA LEU A 156 -0.70 10.17 -0.91
C LEU A 156 -2.15 9.98 -1.38
N THR A 157 -2.34 9.31 -2.52
CA THR A 157 -3.64 9.00 -3.12
C THR A 157 -4.03 7.55 -2.96
N ASP A 158 -3.05 6.64 -2.98
CA ASP A 158 -3.26 5.19 -2.98
C ASP A 158 -2.42 4.53 -1.88
N LEU A 159 -3.09 3.83 -0.97
CA LEU A 159 -2.47 3.09 0.12
C LEU A 159 -2.88 1.63 0.05
N THR A 160 -1.91 0.71 -0.02
CA THR A 160 -2.13 -0.73 0.05
C THR A 160 -1.34 -1.32 1.22
N LEU A 161 -2.03 -2.01 2.12
CA LEU A 161 -1.45 -2.65 3.28
C LEU A 161 -1.78 -4.14 3.25
N SER A 162 -0.78 -4.99 3.12
CA SER A 162 -0.91 -6.43 3.33
C SER A 162 -0.10 -6.81 4.57
N PHE A 163 -0.77 -7.25 5.63
CA PHE A 163 -0.07 -7.60 6.88
C PHE A 163 -0.71 -8.74 7.65
N ASN A 164 0.09 -9.39 8.50
CA ASN A 164 -0.35 -10.43 9.45
C ASN A 164 -0.46 -9.83 10.86
N PRO A 165 -1.59 -9.20 11.23
CA PRO A 165 -1.76 -8.57 12.52
C PRO A 165 -1.88 -9.58 13.66
N THR A 166 -0.97 -9.50 14.62
CA THR A 166 -1.13 -10.23 15.89
C THR A 166 -2.09 -9.56 16.87
N ARG A 167 -2.35 -8.25 16.70
CA ARG A 167 -3.39 -7.40 17.32
C ARG A 167 -2.98 -5.95 17.08
N ILE A 168 -3.85 -5.11 16.52
CA ILE A 168 -3.61 -3.67 16.49
C ILE A 168 -4.16 -3.11 17.80
N ALA A 169 -3.28 -2.67 18.68
CA ALA A 169 -3.69 -1.90 19.85
C ALA A 169 -4.06 -0.49 19.35
N VAL A 170 -5.33 -0.27 18.99
CA VAL A 170 -5.80 1.09 18.78
C VAL A 170 -5.88 1.73 20.17
N PRO A 171 -5.20 2.87 20.40
CA PRO A 171 -5.41 3.64 21.61
C PRO A 171 -6.89 4.00 21.67
N LEU A 172 -7.63 3.36 22.58
CA LEU A 172 -9.07 3.55 22.74
C LEU A 172 -9.44 4.94 23.26
N ASP A 173 -8.47 5.84 23.46
CA ASP A 173 -8.69 7.10 24.15
C ASP A 173 -9.62 8.03 23.34
N PRO A 174 -10.91 8.11 23.72
CA PRO A 174 -11.89 8.92 23.03
C PRO A 174 -11.67 10.42 23.31
N ALA A 175 -10.81 10.79 24.26
CA ALA A 175 -10.44 12.18 24.53
C ALA A 175 -9.40 12.72 23.52
N SER A 176 -8.71 11.86 22.77
CA SER A 176 -7.85 12.26 21.65
C SER A 176 -8.63 12.62 20.38
N ARG A 177 -9.98 12.56 20.41
CA ARG A 177 -10.90 12.83 19.29
C ARG A 177 -10.92 14.27 18.77
N ASN A 178 -10.07 15.17 19.25
CA ASN A 178 -9.80 16.37 18.48
C ASN A 178 -9.12 15.91 17.19
N PRO A 179 -9.77 16.01 16.01
CA PRO A 179 -9.25 15.41 14.79
C PRO A 179 -7.86 16.01 14.56
N PRO A 180 -6.78 15.23 14.74
CA PRO A 180 -5.46 15.70 14.40
C PRO A 180 -5.51 16.12 12.93
N SER A 181 -4.69 17.12 12.60
CA SER A 181 -4.44 17.57 11.23
C SER A 181 -4.56 16.40 10.25
N ALA A 182 -5.38 16.53 9.21
CA ALA A 182 -5.56 15.46 8.23
C ALA A 182 -4.21 15.12 7.60
N ASN A 183 -3.59 14.05 8.08
CA ASN A 183 -2.24 13.62 7.67
C ASN A 183 -2.27 12.98 6.28
N LEU A 184 -3.43 12.48 5.85
CA LEU A 184 -3.65 11.81 4.57
C LEU A 184 -4.75 12.54 3.77
N PRO A 185 -4.64 13.86 3.54
CA PRO A 185 -5.74 14.69 3.06
C PRO A 185 -6.18 14.37 1.62
N ARG A 186 -5.30 13.75 0.83
CA ARG A 186 -5.55 13.36 -0.57
C ARG A 186 -5.79 11.87 -0.77
N LEU A 187 -5.78 11.07 0.30
CA LEU A 187 -5.97 9.62 0.18
C LEU A 187 -7.38 9.33 -0.35
N ARG A 188 -7.45 8.62 -1.48
CA ARG A 188 -8.70 8.25 -2.16
C ARG A 188 -8.93 6.75 -2.15
N HIS A 189 -7.86 5.97 -2.21
CA HIS A 189 -7.91 4.52 -2.32
C HIS A 189 -7.16 3.88 -1.16
N LEU A 190 -7.87 3.09 -0.35
CA LEU A 190 -7.29 2.27 0.71
C LEU A 190 -7.60 0.81 0.42
N HIS A 191 -6.55 0.00 0.31
CA HIS A 191 -6.65 -1.45 0.20
C HIS A 191 -5.98 -2.09 1.41
N ILE A 192 -6.73 -2.86 2.18
CA ILE A 192 -6.20 -3.71 3.25
C ILE A 192 -6.35 -5.17 2.85
N ASP A 193 -5.24 -5.89 2.80
CA ASP A 193 -5.18 -7.32 2.55
C ASP A 193 -4.72 -8.04 3.81
N THR A 194 -5.56 -8.89 4.38
CA THR A 194 -5.16 -9.58 5.60
C THR A 194 -5.90 -10.87 5.77
N CYS A 195 -5.17 -11.94 6.11
CA CYS A 195 -5.71 -13.26 6.41
C CYS A 195 -6.36 -13.37 7.80
N HIS A 196 -6.75 -12.24 8.41
CA HIS A 196 -7.19 -12.14 9.79
C HIS A 196 -8.66 -11.78 9.92
N VAL A 197 -9.13 -11.83 11.16
CA VAL A 197 -10.51 -11.56 11.53
C VAL A 197 -10.82 -10.07 11.34
N LEU A 198 -11.93 -9.78 10.65
CA LEU A 198 -12.38 -8.42 10.36
C LEU A 198 -12.43 -7.54 11.63
N SER A 199 -13.02 -8.07 12.71
CA SER A 199 -13.30 -7.32 13.94
C SER A 199 -12.07 -6.91 14.72
N SER A 200 -11.05 -7.78 14.83
CA SER A 200 -9.90 -7.56 15.72
C SER A 200 -8.69 -6.92 15.03
N ALA A 201 -8.67 -6.92 13.70
CA ALA A 201 -7.53 -6.50 12.91
C ALA A 201 -7.89 -5.43 11.86
N VAL A 202 -8.85 -5.73 10.99
CA VAL A 202 -9.19 -4.82 9.88
C VAL A 202 -9.89 -3.57 10.39
N ALA A 203 -10.98 -3.74 11.14
CA ALA A 203 -11.80 -2.60 11.58
C ALA A 203 -10.98 -1.55 12.36
N PRO A 204 -10.08 -1.94 13.31
CA PRO A 204 -9.22 -0.99 13.98
C PRO A 204 -8.23 -0.26 13.05
N ALA A 205 -7.64 -0.96 12.07
CA ALA A 205 -6.76 -0.35 11.06
C ALA A 205 -7.51 0.65 10.17
N VAL A 206 -8.71 0.26 9.71
CA VAL A 206 -9.58 1.13 8.90
C VAL A 206 -9.97 2.36 9.71
N ALA A 207 -10.41 2.19 10.96
CA ALA A 207 -10.77 3.28 11.86
C ALA A 207 -9.63 4.29 11.99
N LEU A 208 -8.42 3.79 12.26
CA LEU A 208 -7.23 4.62 12.41
C LEU A 208 -6.91 5.41 11.14
N ILE A 209 -6.85 4.76 9.98
CA ILE A 209 -6.47 5.42 8.72
C ILE A 209 -7.57 6.40 8.25
N THR A 210 -8.83 6.00 8.35
CA THR A 210 -9.97 6.83 7.91
C THR A 210 -10.11 8.10 8.73
N ALA A 211 -9.71 8.10 10.01
CA ALA A 211 -9.68 9.30 10.84
C ALA A 211 -8.76 10.40 10.29
N HIS A 212 -7.72 10.04 9.51
CA HIS A 212 -6.79 10.99 8.90
C HIS A 212 -7.04 11.22 7.40
N ALA A 213 -8.03 10.53 6.80
CA ALA A 213 -8.27 10.49 5.36
C ALA A 213 -9.69 10.97 4.99
N PRO A 214 -9.99 12.28 5.09
CA PRO A 214 -11.34 12.82 4.87
C PRO A 214 -11.84 12.72 3.42
N ARG A 215 -10.97 12.37 2.47
CA ARG A 215 -11.30 12.22 1.04
C ARG A 215 -11.29 10.77 0.57
N LEU A 216 -11.23 9.80 1.50
CA LEU A 216 -11.22 8.39 1.14
C LEU A 216 -12.51 8.05 0.39
N ALA A 217 -12.38 7.60 -0.85
CA ALA A 217 -13.49 7.34 -1.77
C ALA A 217 -13.75 5.85 -1.93
N THR A 218 -12.69 5.03 -1.99
CA THR A 218 -12.80 3.58 -2.16
C THR A 218 -12.05 2.88 -1.04
N LEU A 219 -12.73 1.97 -0.36
CA LEU A 219 -12.15 1.03 0.60
C LEU A 219 -12.25 -0.38 0.02
N HIS A 220 -11.12 -1.08 -0.08
CA HIS A 220 -11.09 -2.47 -0.46
C HIS A 220 -10.45 -3.27 0.66
N VAL A 221 -11.13 -4.32 1.11
CA VAL A 221 -10.59 -5.24 2.10
C VAL A 221 -10.60 -6.65 1.50
N SER A 222 -9.43 -7.30 1.44
CA SER A 222 -9.28 -8.63 0.87
C SER A 222 -8.69 -9.66 1.82
N ASP A 223 -8.92 -10.93 1.46
CA ASP A 223 -8.43 -12.13 2.17
C ASP A 223 -8.96 -12.27 3.61
N VAL A 224 -10.09 -11.64 3.91
CA VAL A 224 -10.62 -11.56 5.29
C VAL A 224 -11.17 -12.89 5.77
N LEU A 225 -10.84 -13.25 7.01
CA LEU A 225 -11.49 -14.35 7.72
C LEU A 225 -12.75 -13.84 8.45
N LEU A 226 -13.91 -14.43 8.15
CA LEU A 226 -15.14 -14.13 8.88
C LEU A 226 -15.30 -15.08 10.07
N MET A 227 -15.35 -14.48 11.26
CA MET A 227 -15.65 -15.12 12.54
C MET A 227 -16.96 -14.56 13.11
N PRO A 228 -17.61 -15.23 14.08
CA PRO A 228 -18.81 -14.70 14.72
C PRO A 228 -18.68 -13.23 15.15
N GLY A 229 -19.63 -12.40 14.73
CA GLY A 229 -19.70 -10.97 15.04
C GLY A 229 -19.08 -10.04 13.98
N CYS A 230 -18.39 -10.57 12.97
CA CYS A 230 -17.85 -9.78 11.86
C CYS A 230 -18.95 -9.08 11.03
N ALA A 231 -20.10 -9.71 10.80
CA ALA A 231 -21.24 -9.15 10.09
C ALA A 231 -21.84 -7.96 10.86
N ALA A 232 -21.90 -8.04 12.19
CA ALA A 232 -22.35 -6.92 13.03
C ALA A 232 -21.33 -5.77 13.04
N VAL A 233 -20.03 -6.06 13.11
CA VAL A 233 -18.97 -5.05 12.92
C VAL A 233 -19.07 -4.41 11.54
N LEU A 234 -19.27 -5.21 10.50
CA LEU A 234 -19.42 -4.73 9.12
C LEU A 234 -20.66 -3.84 8.98
N ALA A 235 -21.79 -4.25 9.54
CA ALA A 235 -23.03 -3.46 9.56
C ALA A 235 -22.80 -2.13 10.27
N ARG A 236 -22.09 -2.16 11.42
CA ARG A 236 -21.72 -0.96 12.17
C ARG A 236 -20.81 -0.02 11.36
N MET A 237 -19.79 -0.55 10.69
CA MET A 237 -18.91 0.21 9.79
C MET A 237 -19.71 0.88 8.67
N LEU A 238 -20.65 0.18 8.06
CA LEU A 238 -21.56 0.69 7.03
C LEU A 238 -22.64 1.64 7.57
N GLY A 239 -22.70 1.87 8.88
CA GLY A 239 -23.74 2.68 9.51
C GLY A 239 -25.13 2.03 9.55
N ARG A 240 -25.24 0.74 9.20
CA ARG A 240 -26.45 -0.07 9.29
C ARG A 240 -26.71 -0.48 10.74
N LEU A 241 -27.96 -0.82 11.04
CA LEU A 241 -28.27 -1.48 12.31
C LEU A 241 -27.70 -2.90 12.25
N PRO A 242 -27.01 -3.37 13.30
CA PRO A 242 -26.55 -4.75 13.33
C PRO A 242 -27.77 -5.65 13.17
N LEU A 243 -27.73 -6.54 12.18
CA LEU A 243 -28.69 -7.64 12.11
C LEU A 243 -28.56 -8.38 13.44
N ARG A 244 -29.66 -8.59 14.16
CA ARG A 244 -29.67 -9.63 15.19
C ARG A 244 -29.25 -10.89 14.44
N ASP A 245 -28.10 -11.45 14.77
CA ASP A 245 -27.73 -12.68 14.11
C ASP A 245 -28.77 -13.76 14.46
N SER A 246 -28.92 -14.75 13.60
CA SER A 246 -29.87 -15.86 13.79
C SER A 246 -29.56 -16.72 15.02
N TYR A 247 -28.46 -16.42 15.72
CA TYR A 247 -27.93 -17.16 16.86
C TYR A 247 -28.11 -16.42 18.19
N GLY A 248 -28.60 -15.17 18.18
CA GLY A 248 -28.77 -14.35 19.36
C GLY A 248 -27.46 -13.82 19.95
N TRP A 249 -26.33 -13.83 19.22
CA TRP A 249 -25.11 -13.19 19.69
C TRP A 249 -25.28 -11.68 19.71
N VAL A 250 -25.23 -11.15 20.92
CA VAL A 250 -24.96 -9.74 21.15
C VAL A 250 -23.46 -9.57 20.99
N VAL A 251 -23.03 -8.88 19.94
CA VAL A 251 -21.61 -8.48 19.85
C VAL A 251 -21.29 -7.69 21.11
N PRO A 252 -20.18 -8.03 21.82
CA PRO A 252 -19.78 -7.31 23.01
C PRO A 252 -19.80 -5.79 22.77
N GLU A 253 -20.39 -5.02 23.69
CA GLU A 253 -20.58 -3.58 23.53
C GLU A 253 -19.25 -2.85 23.26
N ASP A 254 -18.15 -3.33 23.85
CA ASP A 254 -16.80 -2.81 23.63
C ASP A 254 -16.33 -2.92 22.17
N VAL A 255 -16.70 -4.00 21.47
CA VAL A 255 -16.38 -4.18 20.05
C VAL A 255 -17.24 -3.24 19.18
N ILE A 256 -18.51 -3.05 19.52
CA ILE A 256 -19.40 -2.13 18.80
C ILE A 256 -18.94 -0.67 18.99
N ASP A 257 -18.57 -0.31 20.22
CA ASP A 257 -18.16 1.04 20.60
C ASP A 257 -16.79 1.41 20.04
N SER A 258 -15.90 0.42 19.89
CA SER A 258 -14.60 0.61 19.23
C SER A 258 -14.69 0.59 17.70
N THR A 259 -15.79 0.08 17.13
CA THR A 259 -16.00 0.05 15.68
C THR A 259 -16.53 1.41 15.19
N THR A 260 -15.66 2.17 14.52
CA THR A 260 -16.04 3.44 13.89
C THR A 260 -16.84 3.22 12.61
N ARG A 261 -17.83 4.08 12.38
CA ARG A 261 -18.50 4.18 11.08
C ARG A 261 -17.51 4.65 10.02
N LEU A 262 -17.67 4.14 8.80
CA LEU A 262 -16.94 4.63 7.65
C LEU A 262 -17.31 6.10 7.40
N PRO A 263 -16.35 6.93 6.97
CA PRO A 263 -16.65 8.28 6.53
C PRO A 263 -17.65 8.29 5.37
N PHE A 264 -18.55 9.27 5.33
CA PHE A 264 -19.49 9.45 4.21
C PHE A 264 -18.80 9.70 2.86
N SER A 265 -17.49 10.01 2.86
CA SER A 265 -16.71 10.14 1.63
C SER A 265 -16.51 8.79 0.92
N VAL A 266 -16.58 7.67 1.66
CA VAL A 266 -16.42 6.32 1.11
C VAL A 266 -17.67 5.97 0.30
N ARG A 267 -17.50 5.91 -1.02
CA ARG A 267 -18.57 5.63 -1.99
C ARG A 267 -18.60 4.16 -2.41
N GLU A 268 -17.49 3.47 -2.24
CA GLU A 268 -17.34 2.07 -2.60
C GLU A 268 -16.60 1.35 -1.48
N PHE A 269 -17.22 0.29 -0.97
CA PHE A 269 -16.60 -0.62 -0.02
C PHE A 269 -16.66 -2.04 -0.58
N ALA A 270 -15.53 -2.49 -1.15
CA ALA A 270 -15.37 -3.86 -1.62
C ALA A 270 -14.81 -4.75 -0.49
N LEU A 271 -15.47 -5.87 -0.22
CA LEU A 271 -15.00 -6.90 0.72
C LEU A 271 -14.81 -8.22 -0.03
N GLN A 272 -13.61 -8.80 0.07
CA GLN A 272 -13.32 -10.14 -0.42
C GLN A 272 -13.00 -11.06 0.75
N VAL A 273 -13.86 -12.07 0.94
CA VAL A 273 -13.70 -13.09 1.97
C VAL A 273 -12.72 -14.15 1.50
N ARG A 274 -11.92 -14.68 2.42
CA ARG A 274 -10.98 -15.76 2.14
C ARG A 274 -11.73 -17.07 1.84
N ASP A 275 -11.31 -17.74 0.77
CA ASP A 275 -11.75 -19.11 0.46
C ASP A 275 -11.02 -20.09 1.40
N TRP A 276 -11.55 -20.30 2.60
CA TRP A 276 -10.90 -21.12 3.61
C TRP A 276 -11.92 -22.01 4.36
N PRO A 277 -11.58 -23.27 4.69
CA PRO A 277 -12.49 -24.20 5.38
C PRO A 277 -12.89 -23.75 6.79
N LEU A 278 -12.21 -22.75 7.36
CA LEU A 278 -12.53 -22.19 8.68
C LEU A 278 -13.41 -20.94 8.63
N THR A 279 -13.76 -20.44 7.43
CA THR A 279 -14.72 -19.33 7.33
C THR A 279 -16.04 -19.79 7.92
N PHE A 280 -16.55 -19.06 8.91
CA PHE A 280 -17.80 -19.43 9.57
C PHE A 280 -18.96 -19.23 8.58
N VAL A 281 -19.43 -20.33 7.98
CA VAL A 281 -20.48 -20.31 6.93
C VAL A 281 -21.69 -19.44 7.29
N PRO A 282 -22.19 -19.45 8.54
CA PRO A 282 -23.30 -18.58 8.88
C PRO A 282 -22.96 -17.09 8.84
N GLU A 283 -21.72 -16.71 9.18
CA GLU A 283 -21.27 -15.32 9.08
C GLU A 283 -21.21 -14.87 7.62
N LEU A 284 -20.69 -15.74 6.75
CA LEU A 284 -20.67 -15.50 5.31
C LEU A 284 -22.08 -15.31 4.77
N ALA A 285 -23.03 -16.17 5.14
CA ALA A 285 -24.43 -16.05 4.73
C ALA A 285 -25.04 -14.70 5.18
N LEU A 286 -24.72 -14.21 6.38
CA LEU A 286 -25.16 -12.89 6.83
C LEU A 286 -24.54 -11.77 5.99
N VAL A 287 -23.25 -11.86 5.66
CA VAL A 287 -22.57 -10.88 4.80
C VAL A 287 -23.12 -10.91 3.37
N GLU A 288 -23.45 -12.09 2.83
CA GLU A 288 -24.11 -12.24 1.53
C GLU A 288 -25.50 -11.62 1.52
N VAL A 289 -26.30 -11.87 2.57
CA VAL A 289 -27.59 -11.21 2.74
C VAL A 289 -27.41 -9.70 2.81
N MET A 290 -26.44 -9.20 3.58
CA MET A 290 -26.12 -7.77 3.62
C MET A 290 -25.72 -7.20 2.26
N ALA A 291 -24.94 -7.94 1.46
CA ALA A 291 -24.52 -7.53 0.13
C ALA A 291 -25.68 -7.52 -0.89
N SER A 292 -26.65 -8.42 -0.71
CA SER A 292 -27.85 -8.49 -1.56
C SER A 292 -28.84 -7.35 -1.31
N MET A 293 -28.73 -6.67 -0.16
CA MET A 293 -29.58 -5.54 0.19
C MET A 293 -29.01 -4.24 -0.37
N ASP A 294 -29.79 -3.55 -1.20
CA ASP A 294 -29.42 -2.23 -1.74
C ASP A 294 -29.71 -1.12 -0.72
N TYR A 295 -28.69 -0.74 0.04
CA TYR A 295 -28.74 0.41 0.96
C TYR A 295 -28.16 1.69 0.35
N GLY A 296 -27.71 1.66 -0.91
CA GLY A 296 -27.04 2.80 -1.54
C GLY A 296 -25.71 3.21 -0.90
N ASP A 297 -25.09 2.33 -0.10
CA ASP A 297 -23.84 2.58 0.61
C ASP A 297 -22.59 2.06 -0.14
N GLY A 298 -22.79 1.55 -1.36
CA GLY A 298 -21.70 1.08 -2.23
C GLY A 298 -20.97 -0.16 -1.72
N PHE A 299 -21.59 -0.93 -0.82
CA PHE A 299 -21.03 -2.18 -0.35
C PHE A 299 -21.07 -3.25 -1.45
N VAL A 300 -19.91 -3.84 -1.76
CA VAL A 300 -19.75 -4.87 -2.77
C VAL A 300 -19.04 -6.07 -2.15
N LEU A 301 -19.69 -7.23 -2.16
CA LEU A 301 -19.06 -8.50 -1.82
C LEU A 301 -18.42 -9.10 -3.07
N LEU A 302 -17.10 -9.20 -3.06
CA LEU A 302 -16.32 -9.80 -4.13
C LEU A 302 -16.28 -11.32 -3.99
N PRO A 303 -16.15 -12.05 -5.11
CA PRO A 303 -15.98 -13.49 -5.06
C PRO A 303 -14.72 -13.86 -4.25
N PRO A 304 -14.68 -15.03 -3.60
CA PRO A 304 -13.54 -15.47 -2.82
C PRO A 304 -12.25 -15.43 -3.64
N GLY A 305 -11.19 -14.87 -3.05
CA GLY A 305 -9.90 -14.68 -3.71
C GLY A 305 -9.01 -15.92 -3.63
N ARG A 306 -8.22 -16.18 -4.68
CA ARG A 306 -7.12 -17.17 -4.62
C ARG A 306 -5.91 -16.56 -3.90
N GLU A 307 -5.21 -17.40 -3.14
CA GLU A 307 -4.16 -17.05 -2.15
C GLU A 307 -2.90 -16.33 -2.67
N SER A 308 -2.80 -16.00 -3.96
CA SER A 308 -1.62 -15.34 -4.51
C SER A 308 -2.00 -14.23 -5.48
N ARG A 309 -2.17 -13.02 -4.94
CA ARG A 309 -2.19 -11.81 -5.76
C ARG A 309 -0.75 -11.48 -6.19
N PRO A 310 -0.49 -11.25 -7.48
CA PRO A 310 0.79 -10.76 -7.96
C PRO A 310 0.93 -9.27 -7.62
N TRP A 311 0.97 -8.94 -6.33
CA TRP A 311 0.91 -7.57 -5.80
C TRP A 311 1.89 -6.62 -6.47
N LYS A 312 3.11 -7.11 -6.74
CA LYS A 312 4.13 -6.34 -7.44
C LYS A 312 3.70 -5.95 -8.85
N LYS A 313 3.10 -6.87 -9.60
CA LYS A 313 2.59 -6.61 -10.96
C LYS A 313 1.40 -5.65 -10.93
N GLU A 314 0.49 -5.85 -9.98
CA GLU A 314 -0.67 -4.97 -9.79
C GLU A 314 -0.23 -3.55 -9.41
N TRP A 315 0.73 -3.43 -8.50
CA TRP A 315 1.32 -2.15 -8.13
C TRP A 315 2.01 -1.46 -9.31
N LEU A 316 2.84 -2.17 -10.08
CA LEU A 316 3.48 -1.62 -11.27
C LEU A 316 2.47 -1.16 -12.33
N ALA A 317 1.35 -1.89 -12.49
CA ALA A 317 0.28 -1.47 -13.38
C ALA A 317 -0.35 -0.14 -12.91
N ARG A 318 -0.63 0.00 -11.60
CA ARG A 318 -1.15 1.26 -11.03
C ARG A 318 -0.15 2.42 -11.17
N VAL A 319 1.15 2.17 -10.96
CA VAL A 319 2.20 3.19 -11.15
C VAL A 319 2.23 3.66 -12.61
N ALA A 320 2.12 2.74 -13.57
CA ALA A 320 2.07 3.07 -14.98
C ALA A 320 0.81 3.90 -15.32
N ASP A 321 -0.36 3.49 -14.84
CA ASP A 321 -1.63 4.20 -15.11
C ASP A 321 -1.61 5.63 -14.52
N ARG A 322 -1.13 5.80 -13.29
CA ARG A 322 -1.03 7.13 -12.64
C ARG A 322 -0.03 8.05 -13.33
N SER A 323 1.06 7.49 -13.84
CA SER A 323 2.07 8.27 -14.58
C SER A 323 1.49 8.91 -15.85
N LEU A 324 0.40 8.36 -16.39
CA LEU A 324 -0.33 8.90 -17.55
C LEU A 324 -1.33 10.01 -17.18
N GLU A 325 -1.90 10.01 -15.97
CA GLU A 325 -2.89 11.01 -15.54
C GLU A 325 -2.30 12.39 -15.24
N ASP A 326 -1.00 12.46 -14.95
CA ASP A 326 -0.29 13.70 -14.59
C ASP A 326 0.28 14.47 -15.80
N VAL A 327 -0.22 14.20 -17.02
CA VAL A 327 0.18 14.82 -18.29
C VAL A 327 -0.99 15.59 -18.86
#